data_AF-A0AAJ1TGW1-F1
#
_entry.id   AF-A0AAJ1TGW1-F1
#
_cell.length_a   1.000
_cell.length_b   1.000
_cell.length_c   1.000
_cell.angle_alpha   90.00
_cell.angle_beta   90.00
_cell.angle_gamma   90.00
#
_symmetry.space_group_name_H-M   'P 1'
#
loop_
_entity.id
_entity.type
_entity.pdbx_description
1 polymer ?
#
loop_
_entity_poly.entity_id
_entity_poly.type
_entity_poly.pdbx_seq_one_letter_code
_entity_poly.pdbx_strand_id
1 'polypeptide(L)'
;MSPLKATRDAWAAVARRTDAQFHEAELLCSDPTEHEHRATTRTVDTPGLPLPAWQDITQRAHDPWDRPHLTLDTAGKPPEHTITELTDTLGITP
;
A
#
# COMPACT_ATOMS: atom_id res chain seq x y z
N MET A 1 1.62 3.75 -0.49
CA MET A 1 3.03 3.52 -0.12
C MET A 1 3.89 3.34 -1.38
N SER A 2 5.16 3.74 -1.38
CA SER A 2 6.01 3.60 -2.56
C SER A 2 6.66 2.21 -2.66
N PRO A 3 6.63 1.55 -3.83
CA PRO A 3 7.25 0.25 -4.03
C PRO A 3 8.79 0.31 -4.06
N LEU A 4 9.38 1.50 -4.26
CA LEU A 4 10.83 1.66 -4.36
C LEU A 4 11.43 2.12 -3.02
N LYS A 5 12.52 1.48 -2.60
CA LYS A 5 13.26 1.80 -1.36
C LYS A 5 13.71 3.25 -1.36
N ALA A 6 14.26 3.73 -2.48
CA ALA A 6 14.72 5.11 -2.60
C ALA A 6 13.61 6.14 -2.28
N THR A 7 12.36 5.86 -2.67
CA THR A 7 11.24 6.74 -2.33
C THR A 7 10.85 6.63 -0.87
N ARG A 8 10.81 5.41 -0.30
CA ARG A 8 10.54 5.21 1.14
C ARG A 8 11.58 5.94 1.99
N ASP A 9 12.85 5.83 1.65
CA ASP A 9 13.97 6.50 2.33
C ASP A 9 13.88 8.02 2.21
N ALA A 10 13.48 8.54 1.05
CA ALA A 10 13.27 9.97 0.84
C ALA A 10 12.15 10.52 1.75
N TRP A 11 11.01 9.83 1.87
CA TRP A 11 9.94 10.21 2.79
C TRP A 11 10.39 10.15 4.25
N ALA A 12 11.08 9.08 4.66
CA ALA A 12 11.62 8.97 6.01
C ALA A 12 12.61 10.10 6.33
N ALA A 13 13.43 10.52 5.34
CA ALA A 13 14.36 11.63 5.51
C ALA A 13 13.65 12.98 5.65
N VAL A 14 12.54 13.21 4.93
CA VAL A 14 11.71 14.41 5.11
C VAL A 14 11.17 14.47 6.53
N ALA A 15 10.55 13.38 7.01
CA ALA A 15 9.98 13.34 8.36
C ALA A 15 11.02 13.61 9.45
N ARG A 16 12.21 13.00 9.35
CA ARG A 16 13.32 13.27 10.28
C ARG A 16 13.75 14.74 10.26
N ARG A 17 13.79 15.37 9.09
CA ARG A 17 14.21 16.78 8.95
C ARG A 17 13.17 17.76 9.52
N THR A 18 11.90 17.38 9.51
CA THR A 18 10.78 18.21 9.99
C THR A 18 10.32 17.83 11.39
N ASP A 19 10.99 16.89 12.06
CA ASP A 19 10.56 16.31 13.34
C ASP A 19 9.09 15.84 13.33
N ALA A 20 8.64 15.33 12.18
CA ALA A 20 7.28 14.85 12.01
C ALA A 20 7.15 13.39 12.44
N GLN A 21 6.00 13.03 12.99
CA GLN A 21 5.64 11.61 13.17
C GLN A 21 5.57 10.91 11.82
N PHE A 22 6.14 9.71 11.75
CA PHE A 22 6.24 8.94 10.51
C PHE A 22 6.05 7.46 10.79
N HIS A 23 5.13 6.85 10.04
CA HIS A 23 4.80 5.44 10.12
C HIS A 23 4.83 4.85 8.72
N GLU A 24 5.29 3.60 8.62
CA GLU A 24 5.38 2.86 7.37
C GLU A 24 4.46 1.65 7.43
N ALA A 25 3.60 1.52 6.42
CA ALA A 25 2.62 0.45 6.33
C ALA A 25 2.58 -0.16 4.91
N GLU A 26 3.01 -1.42 4.80
CA GLU A 26 2.87 -2.26 3.60
C GLU A 26 1.44 -2.74 3.46
N LEU A 27 0.82 -2.47 2.31
CA LEU A 27 -0.45 -3.09 1.94
C LEU A 27 -0.15 -4.18 0.92
N LEU A 28 -0.59 -5.40 1.23
CA LEU A 28 -0.53 -6.53 0.31
C LEU A 28 -1.90 -7.20 0.19
N CYS A 29 -2.07 -8.00 -0.85
CA CYS A 29 -3.19 -8.92 -0.99
C CYS A 29 -2.57 -10.29 -1.20
N SER A 30 -2.64 -11.16 -0.18
CA SER A 30 -2.02 -12.48 -0.22
C SER A 30 -2.68 -13.45 -1.18
N ASP A 31 -3.93 -13.19 -1.60
CA ASP A 31 -4.62 -13.92 -2.65
C ASP A 31 -4.39 -13.24 -4.03
N PRO A 32 -3.57 -13.83 -4.92
CA PRO A 32 -3.32 -13.26 -6.24
C PRO A 32 -4.54 -13.28 -7.17
N THR A 33 -5.46 -14.24 -6.99
CA THR A 33 -6.70 -14.33 -7.79
C THR A 33 -7.62 -13.18 -7.44
N GLU A 34 -7.77 -12.91 -6.15
CA GLU A 34 -8.53 -11.77 -5.65
C GLU A 34 -7.90 -10.44 -6.09
N HIS A 35 -6.57 -10.34 -6.04
CA HIS A 35 -5.86 -9.14 -6.47
C HIS A 35 -6.05 -8.87 -7.97
N GLU A 36 -5.87 -9.87 -8.83
CA GLU A 36 -6.11 -9.74 -10.27
C GLU A 36 -7.55 -9.33 -10.55
N HIS A 37 -8.52 -9.99 -9.91
CA HIS A 37 -9.93 -9.65 -10.04
C HIS A 37 -10.21 -8.20 -9.66
N ARG A 38 -9.76 -7.75 -8.47
CA ARG A 38 -9.94 -6.37 -8.01
C ARG A 38 -9.29 -5.35 -8.96
N ALA A 39 -8.07 -5.63 -9.42
CA ALA A 39 -7.34 -4.73 -10.29
C ALA A 39 -7.97 -4.54 -11.66
N THR A 40 -8.54 -5.61 -12.23
CA THR A 40 -9.10 -5.63 -13.59
C THR A 40 -10.58 -5.27 -13.65
N THR A 41 -11.29 -5.29 -12.52
CA THR A 41 -12.74 -4.99 -12.46
C THR A 41 -13.09 -3.68 -11.76
N ARG A 42 -12.11 -3.02 -11.11
CA ARG A 42 -12.37 -1.74 -10.44
C ARG A 42 -12.87 -0.67 -11.41
N THR A 43 -13.76 0.18 -10.92
CA THR A 43 -14.11 1.42 -11.62
C THR A 43 -12.92 2.37 -11.59
N VAL A 44 -12.63 3.00 -12.72
CA VAL A 44 -11.60 4.06 -12.79
C VAL A 44 -12.28 5.40 -12.62
N ASP A 45 -12.06 6.04 -11.48
CA ASP A 45 -12.62 7.36 -11.17
C ASP A 45 -11.85 8.51 -11.83
N THR A 46 -10.78 8.21 -12.56
CA THR A 46 -9.93 9.18 -13.26
C THR A 46 -10.18 9.12 -14.77
N PRO A 47 -10.79 10.15 -15.37
CA PRO A 47 -11.07 10.16 -16.81
C PRO A 47 -9.81 9.92 -17.65
N GLY A 48 -9.90 8.98 -18.60
CA GLY A 48 -8.82 8.67 -19.53
C GLY A 48 -7.70 7.78 -18.98
N LEU A 49 -7.78 7.32 -17.72
CA LEU A 49 -6.80 6.38 -17.16
C LEU A 49 -7.26 4.92 -17.42
N PRO A 50 -6.60 4.15 -18.29
CA PRO A 50 -6.94 2.74 -18.48
C PRO A 50 -6.62 1.92 -17.23
N LEU A 51 -7.34 0.82 -17.04
CA LEU A 51 -6.93 -0.19 -16.06
C LEU A 51 -5.62 -0.85 -16.51
N PRO A 52 -4.68 -1.10 -15.59
CA PRO A 52 -3.48 -1.86 -15.90
C PRO A 52 -3.84 -3.30 -16.27
N ALA A 53 -3.06 -3.93 -17.16
CA ALA A 53 -3.11 -5.37 -17.32
C ALA A 53 -2.50 -6.05 -16.09
N TRP A 54 -2.84 -7.32 -15.85
CA TRP A 54 -2.25 -8.08 -14.74
C TRP A 54 -0.73 -8.18 -14.83
N GLN A 55 -0.19 -8.27 -16.05
CA GLN A 55 1.25 -8.26 -16.30
C GLN A 55 1.90 -6.95 -15.85
N ASP A 56 1.26 -5.79 -16.06
CA ASP A 56 1.79 -4.49 -15.65
C ASP A 56 1.92 -4.38 -14.13
N ILE A 57 1.05 -5.07 -13.39
CA ILE A 57 1.06 -5.11 -11.93
C ILE A 57 2.16 -6.04 -11.43
N THR A 58 2.20 -7.27 -11.94
CA THR A 58 3.14 -8.31 -11.49
C THR A 58 4.59 -8.03 -11.88
N GLN A 59 4.83 -7.33 -12.98
CA GLN A 59 6.17 -6.93 -13.43
C GLN A 59 6.61 -5.57 -12.88
N ARG A 60 5.76 -4.91 -12.09
CA ARG A 60 6.10 -3.61 -11.51
C ARG A 60 7.29 -3.76 -10.57
N ALA A 61 8.28 -2.88 -10.74
CA ALA A 61 9.42 -2.84 -9.85
C ALA A 61 8.98 -2.63 -8.39
N HIS A 62 9.39 -3.56 -7.53
CA HIS A 62 9.15 -3.53 -6.10
C HIS A 62 10.44 -3.92 -5.37
N ASP A 63 10.99 -2.99 -4.60
CA ASP A 63 12.15 -3.26 -3.78
C ASP A 63 11.68 -3.91 -2.47
N PRO A 64 12.29 -5.03 -2.04
CA PRO A 64 11.99 -5.64 -0.75
C PRO A 64 12.12 -4.67 0.42
N TRP A 65 11.39 -4.94 1.48
CA TRP A 65 11.55 -4.23 2.74
C TRP A 65 12.79 -4.69 3.49
N ASP A 66 13.49 -3.73 4.08
CA ASP A 66 14.76 -3.93 4.78
C ASP A 66 14.71 -3.43 6.24
N ARG A 67 13.51 -3.10 6.74
CA ARG A 67 13.28 -2.56 8.07
C ARG A 67 11.87 -2.89 8.59
N PRO A 68 11.66 -2.86 9.93
CA PRO A 68 10.33 -3.05 10.51
C PRO A 68 9.33 -2.04 9.97
N HIS A 69 8.13 -2.52 9.66
CA HIS A 69 6.99 -1.74 9.18
C HIS A 69 5.71 -2.50 9.53
N LEU A 70 4.57 -1.83 9.49
CA LEU A 70 3.26 -2.47 9.62
C LEU A 70 2.92 -3.19 8.32
N THR A 71 2.49 -4.45 8.37
CA THR A 71 2.02 -5.18 7.20
C THR A 71 0.53 -5.42 7.32
N LEU A 72 -0.22 -5.01 6.30
CA LEU A 72 -1.68 -5.07 6.24
C LEU A 72 -2.08 -5.95 5.05
N ASP A 73 -2.55 -7.16 5.32
CA ASP A 73 -3.05 -8.07 4.27
C ASP A 73 -4.54 -7.83 4.01
N THR A 74 -4.89 -7.46 2.79
CA THR A 74 -6.24 -7.10 2.36
C THR A 74 -7.03 -8.24 1.71
N ALA A 75 -6.46 -9.44 1.62
CA ALA A 75 -7.16 -10.61 1.09
C ALA A 75 -8.36 -11.00 1.96
N GLY A 76 -9.47 -11.36 1.31
CA GLY A 76 -10.69 -11.84 1.97
C GLY A 76 -11.37 -10.86 2.91
N LYS A 77 -10.93 -9.59 2.98
CA LYS A 77 -11.48 -8.59 3.90
C LYS A 77 -11.94 -7.33 3.17
N PRO A 78 -13.01 -6.68 3.65
CA PRO A 78 -13.43 -5.41 3.11
C PRO A 78 -12.49 -4.28 3.61
N PRO A 79 -12.47 -3.13 2.93
CA PRO A 79 -11.53 -2.04 3.26
C PRO A 79 -11.59 -1.59 4.72
N GLU A 80 -12.78 -1.54 5.32
CA GLU A 80 -13.00 -1.09 6.69
C GLU A 80 -12.20 -1.89 7.73
N HIS A 81 -12.00 -3.19 7.55
CA HIS A 81 -11.17 -3.98 8.46
C HIS A 81 -9.71 -3.54 8.43
N THR A 82 -9.19 -3.22 7.24
CA THR A 82 -7.82 -2.72 7.08
C THR A 82 -7.65 -1.35 7.72
N ILE A 83 -8.68 -0.50 7.63
CA ILE A 83 -8.69 0.82 8.24
C ILE A 83 -8.66 0.69 9.75
N THR A 84 -9.51 -0.16 10.34
CA THR A 84 -9.52 -0.41 11.79
C THR A 84 -8.17 -0.93 12.28
N GLU A 85 -7.58 -1.91 11.60
CA GLU A 85 -6.27 -2.46 11.94
C GLU A 85 -5.16 -1.38 11.92
N LEU A 86 -5.19 -0.51 10.91
CA LEU A 86 -4.27 0.62 10.80
C LEU A 86 -4.47 1.63 11.94
N THR A 87 -5.70 2.05 12.20
CA THR A 87 -6.01 3.05 13.23
C THR A 87 -5.67 2.55 14.63
N ASP A 88 -5.99 1.29 14.93
CA ASP A 88 -5.71 0.66 16.22
C ASP A 88 -4.20 0.55 16.44
N THR A 89 -3.45 0.12 15.42
CA THR A 89 -1.99 -0.02 15.50
C THR A 89 -1.29 1.33 15.70
N LEU A 90 -1.80 2.38 15.04
CA LEU A 90 -1.22 3.72 15.14
C LEU A 90 -1.71 4.51 16.37
N GLY A 91 -2.71 3.99 17.10
CA GLY A 91 -3.34 4.71 18.19
C GLY A 91 -4.06 5.99 17.74
N ILE A 92 -4.54 6.02 16.49
CA ILE A 92 -5.24 7.16 15.90
C ILE A 92 -6.74 6.85 15.94
N THR A 93 -7.48 7.49 16.83
CA THR A 93 -8.96 7.45 16.79
C THR A 93 -9.45 8.37 15.66
N PRO A 94 -10.43 7.94 14.83
CA PRO A 94 -11.02 8.81 13.80
C PRO A 94 -11.73 10.03 14.38
#